data_AF-A0A6L6YH67-F1
#
_entry.id   AF-A0A6L6YH67-F1
#
_cell.length_a   1.000
_cell.length_b   1.000
_cell.length_c   1.000
_cell.angle_alpha   90.00
_cell.angle_beta   90.00
_cell.angle_gamma   90.00
#
_symmetry.space_group_name_H-M   'P 1'
#
loop_
_entity.id
_entity.type
_entity.pdbx_description
1 polymer ?
#
loop_
_entity_poly.entity_id
_entity_poly.type
_entity_poly.pdbx_seq_one_letter_code
_entity_poly.pdbx_strand_id
1 'polypeptide(L)'
;MKKSLILIALGLFSAGASAATYEVSITGPGGHSNGNYGNTNAVHAGSRAVLQIEKLLPCASMSSFKGGATVNAIAADAAFLVNTDGCGANALETLTQAVKAGVDLENNFRGVKLGDMVRGFPADIKFSIKELK
;
A
#
# COMPACT_ATOMS: atom_id res chain seq x y z
N MET A 1 45.73 14.45 -43.27
CA MET A 1 44.37 14.92 -42.91
C MET A 1 43.80 13.96 -41.87
N LYS A 2 43.99 14.24 -40.57
CA LYS A 2 43.50 13.39 -39.46
C LYS A 2 42.11 13.89 -39.07
N LYS A 3 41.07 13.08 -39.31
CA LYS A 3 39.71 13.34 -38.85
C LYS A 3 39.57 12.77 -37.43
N SER A 4 39.60 13.62 -36.42
CA SER A 4 39.27 13.22 -35.05
C SER A 4 37.75 13.07 -34.94
N LEU A 5 37.28 11.84 -34.70
CA LEU A 5 35.91 11.58 -34.27
C LEU A 5 35.82 11.82 -32.76
N ILE A 6 35.03 12.82 -32.35
CA ILE A 6 34.63 13.02 -30.96
C ILE A 6 33.33 12.23 -30.77
N LEU A 7 33.40 11.15 -30.00
CA LEU A 7 32.25 10.43 -29.47
C LEU A 7 31.68 11.20 -28.29
N ILE A 8 30.54 11.86 -28.48
CA ILE A 8 29.76 12.44 -27.38
C ILE A 8 28.95 11.29 -26.77
N ALA A 9 29.40 10.80 -25.62
CA ALA A 9 28.59 9.95 -24.76
C ALA A 9 27.49 10.81 -24.13
N LEU A 10 26.30 10.79 -24.72
CA LEU A 10 25.13 11.43 -24.15
C LEU A 10 24.66 10.55 -22.98
N GLY A 11 25.12 10.88 -21.77
CA GLY A 11 24.59 10.29 -20.54
C GLY A 11 23.10 10.59 -20.47
N LEU A 12 22.27 9.56 -20.63
CA LEU A 12 20.85 9.63 -20.31
C LEU A 12 20.73 9.84 -18.80
N PHE A 13 20.63 11.10 -18.38
CA PHE A 13 20.08 11.42 -17.07
C PHE A 13 18.61 10.97 -17.10
N SER A 14 18.32 9.82 -16.50
CA SER A 14 16.96 9.42 -16.18
C SER A 14 16.32 10.58 -15.41
N ALA A 15 15.22 11.12 -15.96
CA ALA A 15 14.43 12.16 -15.34
C ALA A 15 14.22 11.81 -13.87
N GLY A 16 14.58 12.74 -12.97
CA GLY A 16 14.72 12.48 -11.55
C GLY A 16 13.53 11.73 -10.97
N ALA A 17 13.74 10.46 -10.62
CA ALA A 17 12.85 9.75 -9.72
C ALA A 17 13.04 10.40 -8.35
N SER A 18 12.02 11.07 -7.83
CA SER A 18 12.04 11.56 -6.46
C SER A 18 11.96 10.35 -5.52
N ALA A 19 13.05 10.06 -4.83
CA ALA A 19 13.07 9.10 -3.74
C ALA A 19 12.12 9.59 -2.64
N ALA A 20 11.14 8.77 -2.29
CA ALA A 20 10.16 9.09 -1.25
C ALA A 20 9.85 7.83 -0.45
N THR A 21 9.61 8.01 0.85
CA THR A 21 9.04 6.97 1.70
C THR A 21 7.63 7.35 2.06
N TYR A 22 6.68 6.46 1.81
CA TYR A 22 5.27 6.65 2.14
C TYR A 22 4.88 5.76 3.31
N GLU A 23 4.12 6.31 4.26
CA GLU A 23 3.37 5.51 5.22
C GLU A 23 1.99 5.21 4.63
N VAL A 24 1.69 3.91 4.50
CA VAL A 24 0.35 3.42 4.18
C VAL A 24 -0.33 3.09 5.50
N SER A 25 -1.48 3.71 5.74
CA SER A 25 -2.33 3.44 6.90
C SER A 25 -3.65 2.83 6.43
N ILE A 26 -4.10 1.79 7.11
CA ILE A 26 -5.31 1.03 6.79
C ILE A 26 -6.16 0.94 8.04
N THR A 27 -7.45 1.22 7.92
CA THR A 27 -8.40 1.16 9.03
C THR A 27 -9.63 0.33 8.66
N GLY A 28 -10.23 -0.29 9.67
CA GLY A 28 -11.43 -1.11 9.56
C GLY A 28 -12.24 -1.12 10.85
N PRO A 29 -13.37 -1.84 10.89
CA PRO A 29 -14.29 -1.83 12.02
C PRO A 29 -13.76 -2.56 13.26
N GLY A 30 -12.79 -3.47 13.09
CA GLY A 30 -12.28 -4.32 14.16
C GLY A 30 -13.36 -5.21 14.78
N GLY A 31 -13.14 -5.63 16.02
CA GLY A 31 -14.11 -6.40 16.81
C GLY A 31 -13.52 -7.62 17.51
N HIS A 32 -14.35 -8.31 18.28
CA HIS A 32 -13.95 -9.55 18.92
C HIS A 32 -13.82 -10.66 17.86
N SER A 33 -12.68 -11.34 17.78
CA SER A 33 -12.37 -12.36 16.74
C SER A 33 -13.45 -13.42 16.56
N ASN A 34 -13.99 -13.95 17.67
CA ASN A 34 -15.08 -14.93 17.62
C ASN A 34 -16.46 -14.30 17.34
N GLY A 35 -16.93 -13.39 18.20
CA GLY A 35 -18.28 -12.83 18.12
C GLY A 35 -18.53 -11.88 16.94
N ASN A 36 -17.47 -11.40 16.29
CA ASN A 36 -17.54 -10.54 15.12
C ASN A 36 -16.85 -11.16 13.90
N TYR A 37 -16.69 -12.48 13.88
CA TYR A 37 -16.19 -13.20 12.72
C TYR A 37 -16.97 -12.80 11.46
N GLY A 38 -16.25 -12.50 10.38
CA GLY A 38 -16.84 -11.99 9.14
C GLY A 38 -16.57 -10.51 8.89
N ASN A 39 -16.27 -9.72 9.92
CA ASN A 39 -15.79 -8.34 9.72
C ASN A 39 -14.48 -8.32 8.92
N THR A 40 -14.27 -7.23 8.20
CA THR A 40 -13.00 -6.96 7.52
C THR A 40 -11.87 -6.75 8.52
N ASN A 41 -10.67 -7.16 8.12
CA ASN A 41 -9.47 -7.13 8.96
C ASN A 41 -8.39 -6.27 8.29
N ALA A 42 -7.96 -5.20 8.96
CA ALA A 42 -6.99 -4.25 8.41
C ALA A 42 -5.61 -4.88 8.14
N VAL A 43 -5.15 -5.81 8.98
CA VAL A 43 -3.88 -6.54 8.77
C VAL A 43 -3.98 -7.46 7.55
N HIS A 44 -5.12 -8.12 7.34
CA HIS A 44 -5.34 -8.93 6.14
C HIS A 44 -5.35 -8.04 4.88
N ALA A 45 -6.05 -6.91 4.92
CA ALA A 45 -6.05 -5.94 3.82
C ALA A 45 -4.65 -5.40 3.50
N GLY A 46 -3.87 -5.06 4.52
CA GLY A 46 -2.47 -4.64 4.36
C GLY A 46 -1.58 -5.74 3.78
N SER A 47 -1.75 -6.99 4.21
CA SER A 47 -1.01 -8.12 3.65
C SER A 47 -1.36 -8.35 2.17
N ARG A 48 -2.64 -8.21 1.81
CA ARG A 48 -3.06 -8.26 0.40
C ARG A 48 -2.51 -7.09 -0.41
N ALA A 49 -2.43 -5.88 0.17
CA ALA A 49 -1.82 -4.71 -0.46
C ALA A 49 -0.33 -4.94 -0.75
N VAL A 50 0.43 -5.49 0.20
CA VAL A 50 1.83 -5.87 0.01
C VAL A 50 2.01 -6.77 -1.21
N LEU A 51 1.17 -7.80 -1.37
CA LEU A 51 1.22 -8.69 -2.54
C LEU A 51 0.86 -7.98 -3.86
N GLN A 52 0.05 -6.93 -3.84
CA GLN A 52 -0.24 -6.14 -5.03
C GLN A 52 0.89 -5.15 -5.34
N ILE A 53 1.53 -4.58 -4.32
CA ILE A 53 2.70 -3.71 -4.46
C ILE A 53 3.85 -4.48 -5.09
N GLU A 54 4.13 -5.70 -4.62
CA GLU A 54 5.14 -6.58 -5.23
C GLU A 54 4.91 -6.80 -6.73
N LYS A 55 3.65 -6.94 -7.15
CA LYS A 55 3.28 -7.17 -8.56
C LYS A 55 3.35 -5.92 -9.42
N LEU A 56 2.85 -4.79 -8.92
CA LEU A 56 2.66 -3.56 -9.70
C LEU A 56 3.85 -2.60 -9.59
N LEU A 57 4.57 -2.65 -8.47
CA LEU A 57 5.70 -1.76 -8.17
C LEU A 57 6.88 -2.55 -7.58
N PRO A 58 7.48 -3.51 -8.33
CA PRO A 58 8.51 -4.42 -7.82
C PRO A 58 9.83 -3.72 -7.41
N CYS A 59 10.04 -2.48 -7.83
CA CYS A 59 11.17 -1.65 -7.40
C CYS A 59 11.04 -1.15 -5.95
N ALA A 60 9.83 -1.08 -5.41
CA ALA A 60 9.58 -0.54 -4.09
C ALA A 60 9.96 -1.55 -2.99
N SER A 61 10.48 -1.05 -1.87
CA SER A 61 10.75 -1.87 -0.69
C SER A 61 9.78 -1.53 0.44
N MET A 62 9.35 -2.56 1.16
CA MET A 62 8.35 -2.45 2.23
C MET A 62 8.99 -2.77 3.58
N SER A 63 8.64 -1.99 4.61
CA SER A 63 9.18 -2.18 5.96
C SER A 63 8.18 -1.76 7.04
N SER A 64 8.51 -2.05 8.31
CA SER A 64 7.77 -1.58 9.48
C SER A 64 6.28 -1.93 9.49
N PHE A 65 5.93 -3.12 9.00
CA PHE A 65 4.55 -3.59 9.03
C PHE A 65 4.09 -3.84 10.46
N LYS A 66 3.00 -3.17 10.86
CA LYS A 66 2.39 -3.22 12.19
C LYS A 66 0.87 -3.20 12.06
N GLY A 67 0.17 -3.66 13.09
CA GLY A 67 -1.28 -3.60 13.16
C GLY A 67 -1.88 -4.61 14.12
N GLY A 68 -3.13 -4.37 14.51
CA GLY A 68 -3.83 -5.19 15.49
C GLY A 68 -3.42 -4.91 16.93
N ALA A 69 -4.35 -5.11 17.86
CA ALA A 69 -4.16 -4.79 19.27
C ALA A 69 -3.87 -6.04 20.13
N THR A 70 -4.63 -7.12 19.92
CA THR A 70 -4.54 -8.37 20.69
C THR A 70 -4.84 -9.57 19.81
N VAL A 71 -4.39 -10.76 20.22
CA VAL A 71 -4.58 -12.01 19.45
C VAL A 71 -6.05 -12.41 19.26
N ASN A 72 -6.94 -11.95 20.14
CA ASN A 72 -8.37 -12.25 20.12
C ASN A 72 -9.21 -11.13 19.49
N ALA A 73 -8.60 -10.15 18.85
CA ALA A 73 -9.28 -9.06 18.16
C ALA A 73 -9.07 -9.11 16.64
N ILE A 74 -10.11 -8.79 15.89
CA ILE A 74 -10.00 -8.45 14.46
C ILE A 74 -9.28 -7.10 14.39
N ALA A 75 -8.22 -7.03 13.58
CA ALA A 75 -7.40 -5.82 13.51
C ALA A 75 -8.22 -4.66 12.92
N ALA A 76 -8.36 -3.59 13.72
CA ALA A 76 -8.98 -2.34 13.30
C ALA A 76 -8.01 -1.44 12.52
N ASP A 77 -6.72 -1.69 12.64
CA ASP A 77 -5.66 -0.91 12.03
C ASP A 77 -4.53 -1.80 11.48
N ALA A 78 -3.87 -1.29 10.45
CA ALA A 78 -2.57 -1.73 10.00
C ALA A 78 -1.82 -0.55 9.38
N ALA A 79 -0.50 -0.56 9.49
CA ALA A 79 0.34 0.42 8.82
C ALA A 79 1.67 -0.20 8.40
N PHE A 80 2.24 0.30 7.32
CA PHE A 80 3.55 -0.10 6.84
C PHE A 80 4.19 1.03 6.02
N LEU A 81 5.50 0.98 5.87
CA LEU A 81 6.27 1.93 5.08
C LEU A 81 6.59 1.35 3.72
N VAL A 82 6.58 2.20 2.71
CA VAL A 82 6.96 1.88 1.33
C VAL A 82 7.97 2.89 0.84
N ASN A 83 9.19 2.46 0.58
CA ASN A 83 10.20 3.28 -0.06
C ASN A 83 10.14 3.07 -1.58
N THR A 84 10.01 4.16 -2.32
CA THR A 84 9.89 4.15 -3.79
C THR A 84 11.11 4.75 -4.49
N ASP A 85 12.25 4.78 -3.81
CA ASP A 85 13.51 5.19 -4.44
C ASP A 85 13.80 4.32 -5.69
N GLY A 86 14.16 4.96 -6.79
CA GLY A 86 14.40 4.30 -8.08
C GLY A 86 13.14 3.84 -8.84
N CYS A 87 11.92 4.10 -8.36
CA CYS A 87 10.69 3.65 -9.01
C CYS A 87 10.13 4.56 -10.12
N GLY A 88 10.75 5.71 -10.38
CA GLY A 88 10.30 6.66 -11.39
C GLY A 88 9.13 7.55 -10.95
N ALA A 89 8.70 8.45 -11.85
CA ALA A 89 7.78 9.55 -11.51
C ALA A 89 6.35 9.10 -11.14
N ASN A 90 5.90 7.92 -11.59
CA ASN A 90 4.52 7.43 -11.37
C ASN A 90 4.41 6.50 -10.15
N ALA A 91 5.43 6.47 -9.28
CA ALA A 91 5.50 5.53 -8.17
C ALA A 91 4.33 5.68 -7.18
N LEU A 92 3.95 6.92 -6.82
CA LEU A 92 2.85 7.17 -5.88
C LEU A 92 1.48 6.73 -6.46
N GLU A 93 1.25 6.98 -7.75
CA GLU A 93 0.02 6.54 -8.42
C GLU A 93 -0.08 5.02 -8.43
N THR A 94 1.00 4.35 -8.84
CA THR A 94 1.08 2.88 -8.90
C THR A 94 0.93 2.27 -7.51
N LEU A 95 1.58 2.86 -6.49
CA LEU A 95 1.42 2.46 -5.09
C LEU A 95 -0.04 2.60 -4.64
N THR A 96 -0.69 3.72 -4.95
CA THR A 96 -2.09 3.97 -4.59
C THR A 96 -3.02 2.93 -5.22
N GLN A 97 -2.81 2.61 -6.50
CA GLN A 97 -3.57 1.56 -7.21
C GLN A 97 -3.36 0.18 -6.58
N ALA A 98 -2.12 -0.17 -6.22
CA ALA A 98 -1.80 -1.43 -5.58
C ALA A 98 -2.43 -1.57 -4.19
N VAL A 99 -2.33 -0.52 -3.36
CA VAL A 99 -2.94 -0.50 -2.03
C VAL A 99 -4.46 -0.62 -2.14
N LYS A 100 -5.08 0.13 -3.05
CA LYS A 100 -6.53 0.04 -3.31
C LYS A 100 -6.93 -1.38 -3.71
N ALA A 101 -6.21 -2.01 -4.64
CA ALA A 101 -6.50 -3.38 -5.06
C ALA A 101 -6.42 -4.38 -3.88
N GLY A 102 -5.43 -4.23 -3.00
CA GLY A 102 -5.31 -5.06 -1.78
C GLY A 102 -6.47 -4.88 -0.81
N VAL A 103 -6.89 -3.63 -0.59
CA VAL A 103 -8.04 -3.26 0.24
C VAL A 103 -9.35 -3.81 -0.33
N ASP A 104 -9.57 -3.62 -1.63
CA ASP A 104 -10.75 -4.12 -2.33
C ASP A 104 -10.84 -5.65 -2.25
N LEU A 105 -9.71 -6.37 -2.31
CA LEU A 105 -9.69 -7.82 -2.14
C LEU A 105 -10.18 -8.27 -0.77
N GLU A 106 -9.87 -7.55 0.32
CA GLU A 106 -10.41 -7.89 1.64
C GLU A 106 -11.89 -7.55 1.75
N ASN A 107 -12.30 -6.37 1.27
CA ASN A 107 -13.71 -5.97 1.25
C ASN A 107 -14.56 -6.99 0.47
N ASN A 108 -14.09 -7.40 -0.72
CA ASN A 108 -14.74 -8.40 -1.55
C ASN A 108 -14.76 -9.78 -0.89
N PHE A 109 -13.66 -10.19 -0.27
CA PHE A 109 -13.57 -11.46 0.45
C PHE A 109 -14.59 -11.55 1.60
N ARG A 110 -14.88 -10.43 2.27
CA ARG A 110 -15.90 -10.33 3.32
C ARG A 110 -17.29 -9.97 2.81
N GLY A 111 -17.45 -9.71 1.51
CA GLY A 111 -18.72 -9.32 0.90
C GLY A 111 -19.26 -7.96 1.36
N VAL A 112 -18.38 -7.08 1.83
CA VAL A 112 -18.76 -5.74 2.31
C VAL A 112 -19.05 -4.81 1.14
N LYS A 113 -20.16 -4.07 1.23
CA LYS A 113 -20.60 -3.08 0.26
C LYS A 113 -20.42 -1.67 0.81
N LEU A 114 -20.33 -0.70 -0.08
CA LEU A 114 -20.27 0.71 0.30
C LEU A 114 -21.53 1.09 1.09
N GLY A 115 -21.32 1.66 2.28
CA GLY A 115 -22.40 2.07 3.18
C GLY A 115 -22.78 1.03 4.23
N ASP A 116 -22.25 -0.19 4.16
CA ASP A 116 -22.43 -1.18 5.22
C ASP A 116 -21.81 -0.68 6.52
N MET A 117 -22.47 -0.98 7.63
CA MET A 117 -22.06 -0.54 8.96
C MET A 117 -21.91 -1.72 9.91
N VAL A 118 -20.84 -1.71 10.69
CA VAL A 118 -20.62 -2.60 11.82
C VAL A 118 -20.70 -1.75 13.08
N ARG A 119 -21.75 -1.95 13.89
CA ARG A 119 -21.92 -1.29 15.20
C ARG A 119 -21.80 0.25 15.12
N GLY A 120 -22.28 0.84 14.03
CA GLY A 120 -22.24 2.29 13.79
C GLY A 120 -20.96 2.81 13.14
N PHE A 121 -19.99 1.94 12.85
CA PHE A 121 -18.77 2.27 12.11
C PHE A 121 -18.83 1.70 10.69
N PRO A 122 -18.18 2.33 9.70
CA PRO A 122 -18.08 1.77 8.35
C PRO A 122 -17.49 0.35 8.38
N ALA A 123 -18.14 -0.58 7.70
CA ALA A 123 -17.71 -1.97 7.60
C ALA A 123 -16.53 -2.15 6.64
N ASP A 124 -16.35 -1.22 5.70
CA ASP A 124 -15.34 -1.25 4.66
C ASP A 124 -13.96 -0.87 5.23
N ILE A 125 -12.94 -1.52 4.69
CA ILE A 125 -11.56 -1.10 4.89
C ILE A 125 -11.31 0.20 4.14
N LYS A 126 -10.70 1.15 4.83
CA LYS A 126 -10.24 2.42 4.28
C LYS A 126 -8.73 2.49 4.36
N PHE A 127 -8.12 3.29 3.48
CA PHE A 127 -6.69 3.51 3.52
C PHE A 127 -6.33 4.98 3.27
N SER A 128 -5.16 5.37 3.72
CA SER A 128 -4.51 6.64 3.39
C SER A 128 -3.02 6.39 3.13
N ILE A 129 -2.43 7.27 2.32
CA ILE A 129 -1.01 7.23 1.97
C ILE A 129 -0.45 8.62 2.23
N LYS A 130 0.62 8.69 3.03
CA LYS A 130 1.25 9.94 3.41
C LYS A 130 2.75 9.85 3.16
N GLU A 131 3.31 10.83 2.46
CA GLU A 131 4.75 10.96 2.33
C GLU A 131 5.38 11.34 3.67
N LEU A 132 6.42 10.62 4.07
CA LEU A 132 7.24 10.94 5.22
C LEU A 132 8.30 11.98 4.81
N LYS A 133 8.46 12.99 5.66
CA LYS A 133 9.48 14.04 5.50
C LYS A 133 10.77 13.66 6.18
#